data_AF-A0A1G7Z3H0-F1
#
_entry.id   AF-A0A1G7Z3H0-F1
#
_cell.length_a   1.000
_cell.length_b   1.000
_cell.length_c   1.000
_cell.angle_alpha   90.00
_cell.angle_beta   90.00
_cell.angle_gamma   90.00
#
_symmetry.space_group_name_H-M   'P 1'
#
loop_
_entity.id
_entity.type
_entity.pdbx_description
1 polymer ?
#
loop_
_entity_poly.entity_id
_entity_poly.type
_entity_poly.pdbx_seq_one_letter_code
_entity_poly.pdbx_strand_id
1 'polypeptide(L)'
;MVEARKLLEWHQAKEKIKAVQQALDQLKEREAELEAKRREVEAKIKQIGEPADDDIDGKIALALAQQELWLVNKDTERFMEERFEKEFSLHESKREWEDKAAGLEASLSLKALELYYKVKENVENPVVEVRRRSCMGCFLPLSVAKMEAWHKGKPLVTCDECGRILV
;
A
#
# COMPACT_ATOMS: atom_id res chain seq x y z
N MET A 1 28.99 -2.37 5.62
CA MET A 1 28.16 -1.31 4.97
C MET A 1 27.40 -1.84 3.75
N VAL A 2 28.05 -2.56 2.81
CA VAL A 2 27.36 -3.08 1.61
C VAL A 2 26.14 -3.94 1.96
N GLU A 3 26.26 -4.80 2.96
CA GLU A 3 25.15 -5.67 3.40
C GLU A 3 23.99 -4.90 4.06
N ALA A 4 24.27 -3.98 4.99
CA ALA A 4 23.24 -3.12 5.59
C ALA A 4 22.49 -2.29 4.53
N ARG A 5 23.19 -1.80 3.51
CA ARG A 5 22.58 -1.06 2.40
C ARG A 5 21.68 -1.94 1.54
N LYS A 6 22.12 -3.15 1.19
CA LYS A 6 21.27 -4.14 0.51
C LYS A 6 20.02 -4.48 1.34
N LEU A 7 20.17 -4.58 2.65
CA LEU A 7 19.06 -4.85 3.57
C LEU A 7 18.04 -3.70 3.57
N LEU A 8 18.49 -2.45 3.50
CA LEU A 8 17.63 -1.29 3.34
C LEU A 8 16.91 -1.30 2.00
N GLU A 9 17.62 -1.54 0.90
CA GLU A 9 17.04 -1.59 -0.44
C GLU A 9 16.01 -2.73 -0.55
N TRP A 10 16.27 -3.87 0.09
CA TRP A 10 15.33 -4.99 0.17
C TRP A 10 14.09 -4.63 1.00
N HIS A 11 14.28 -4.01 2.17
CA HIS A 11 13.17 -3.52 2.99
C HIS A 11 12.30 -2.51 2.22
N GLN A 12 12.91 -1.56 1.54
CA GLN A 12 12.22 -0.58 0.70
C GLN A 12 11.46 -1.24 -0.45
N ALA A 13 12.04 -2.25 -1.10
CA ALA A 13 11.35 -3.02 -2.13
C ALA A 13 10.10 -3.71 -1.55
N LYS A 14 10.20 -4.33 -0.37
CA LYS A 14 9.04 -4.95 0.30
C LYS A 14 7.94 -3.94 0.68
N GLU A 15 8.31 -2.76 1.17
CA GLU A 15 7.35 -1.69 1.44
C GLU A 15 6.69 -1.18 0.15
N LYS A 16 7.42 -1.12 -0.98
CA LYS A 16 6.83 -0.80 -2.29
C LYS A 16 5.84 -1.86 -2.77
N ILE A 17 6.17 -3.16 -2.65
CA ILE A 17 5.25 -4.26 -2.96
C ILE A 17 3.97 -4.13 -2.12
N LYS A 18 4.10 -3.86 -0.81
CA LYS A 18 2.96 -3.65 0.09
C LYS A 18 2.10 -2.47 -0.34
N ALA A 19 2.71 -1.33 -0.68
CA ALA A 19 1.98 -0.16 -1.15
C ALA A 19 1.24 -0.40 -2.48
N VAL A 20 1.87 -1.11 -3.42
CA VAL A 20 1.25 -1.49 -4.69
C VAL A 20 0.08 -2.45 -4.46
N GLN A 21 0.24 -3.43 -3.55
CA GLN A 21 -0.85 -4.33 -3.18
C GLN A 21 -2.03 -3.57 -2.57
N GLN A 22 -1.76 -2.62 -1.66
CA GLN A 22 -2.81 -1.77 -1.08
C GLN A 22 -3.54 -0.95 -2.15
N ALA A 23 -2.82 -0.43 -3.15
CA ALA A 23 -3.44 0.29 -4.27
C ALA A 23 -4.33 -0.61 -5.13
N LEU A 24 -3.91 -1.87 -5.39
CA LEU A 24 -4.74 -2.86 -6.07
C LEU A 24 -6.00 -3.21 -5.26
N ASP A 25 -5.86 -3.36 -3.94
CA ASP A 25 -6.99 -3.65 -3.06
C ASP A 25 -7.99 -2.49 -3.01
N GLN A 26 -7.51 -1.24 -3.01
CA GLN A 26 -8.37 -0.04 -3.11
C GLN A 26 -9.15 0.01 -4.43
N LEU A 27 -8.56 -0.44 -5.55
CA LEU A 27 -9.29 -0.53 -6.82
C LEU A 27 -10.43 -1.56 -6.73
N LYS A 28 -10.17 -2.72 -6.13
CA LYS A 28 -11.19 -3.77 -5.95
C LYS A 28 -12.30 -3.33 -5.00
N GLU A 29 -11.94 -2.66 -3.90
CA GLU A 29 -12.93 -2.12 -2.95
C GLU A 29 -13.81 -1.08 -3.64
N ARG A 30 -13.21 -0.18 -4.43
CA ARG A 30 -13.96 0.84 -5.18
C ARG A 30 -14.92 0.23 -6.21
N GLU A 31 -14.48 -0.83 -6.91
CA GLU A 31 -15.35 -1.58 -7.82
C GLU A 31 -16.55 -2.18 -7.08
N ALA A 32 -16.31 -2.80 -5.92
CA ALA A 32 -17.35 -3.38 -5.10
C ALA A 32 -18.33 -2.33 -4.56
N GLU A 33 -17.85 -1.15 -4.17
CA GLU A 33 -18.70 -0.02 -3.76
C GLU A 33 -19.64 0.44 -4.87
N LEU A 34 -19.13 0.58 -6.10
CA LEU A 34 -19.93 1.01 -7.25
C LEU A 34 -21.00 -0.03 -7.62
N GLU A 35 -20.63 -1.30 -7.62
CA GLU A 35 -21.58 -2.40 -7.86
C GLU A 35 -22.62 -2.51 -6.74
N ALA A 36 -22.24 -2.30 -5.48
CA ALA A 36 -23.18 -2.28 -4.35
C ALA A 36 -24.20 -1.13 -4.49
N LYS A 37 -23.73 0.08 -4.80
CA LYS A 37 -24.59 1.24 -5.08
C LYS A 37 -25.53 0.98 -6.25
N ARG A 38 -25.02 0.41 -7.34
CA ARG A 38 -25.84 0.07 -8.50
C ARG A 38 -26.97 -0.89 -8.12
N ARG A 39 -26.67 -1.95 -7.37
CA ARG A 39 -27.68 -2.90 -6.87
C ARG A 39 -28.70 -2.27 -5.94
N GLU A 40 -28.27 -1.36 -5.07
CA GLU A 40 -29.16 -0.62 -4.16
C GLU A 40 -30.18 0.20 -4.95
N VAL A 41 -29.71 0.94 -5.98
CA VAL A 41 -30.60 1.75 -6.82
C VAL A 41 -31.51 0.87 -7.68
N GLU A 42 -31.00 -0.24 -8.23
CA GLU A 42 -31.83 -1.21 -8.96
C GLU A 42 -32.92 -1.82 -8.07
N ALA A 43 -32.59 -2.14 -6.81
CA ALA A 43 -33.55 -2.63 -5.83
C ALA A 43 -34.61 -1.56 -5.50
N LYS A 44 -34.20 -0.29 -5.36
CA LYS A 44 -35.11 0.86 -5.15
C LYS A 44 -36.07 1.02 -6.32
N ILE A 45 -35.59 0.97 -7.57
CA ILE A 45 -36.45 1.01 -8.77
C ILE A 45 -37.45 -0.14 -8.76
N LYS A 46 -36.98 -1.36 -8.44
CA LYS A 46 -37.86 -2.55 -8.37
C LYS A 46 -38.92 -2.42 -7.28
N GLN A 47 -38.58 -1.80 -6.15
CA GLN A 47 -39.52 -1.56 -5.05
C GLN A 47 -40.58 -0.52 -5.41
N ILE A 48 -40.21 0.53 -6.15
CA ILE A 48 -41.15 1.54 -6.65
C ILE A 48 -42.12 0.91 -7.65
N GLY A 49 -41.62 0.02 -8.53
CA GLY A 49 -42.43 -0.65 -9.55
C GLY A 49 -42.87 0.32 -10.64
N GLU A 50 -43.99 0.01 -11.29
CA GLU A 50 -44.64 0.89 -12.26
C GLU A 50 -45.80 1.63 -11.59
N PRO A 51 -45.67 2.95 -11.35
CA PRO A 51 -46.75 3.76 -10.78
C PRO A 51 -47.96 3.82 -11.71
N ALA A 52 -49.16 3.93 -11.12
CA ALA A 52 -50.38 4.15 -11.88
C ALA A 52 -50.35 5.51 -12.60
N ASP A 53 -51.21 5.69 -13.60
CA ASP A 53 -51.14 6.87 -14.46
C ASP A 53 -51.44 8.19 -13.73
N ASP A 54 -52.26 8.11 -12.68
CA ASP A 54 -52.65 9.20 -11.79
C ASP A 54 -51.71 9.39 -10.58
N ASP A 55 -50.78 8.45 -10.34
CA ASP A 55 -49.80 8.54 -9.26
C ASP A 55 -48.57 9.38 -9.69
N ILE A 56 -48.73 10.70 -9.58
CA ILE A 56 -47.68 11.68 -9.91
C ILE A 56 -46.46 11.49 -9.02
N ASP A 57 -46.66 11.24 -7.72
CA ASP A 57 -45.57 11.12 -6.75
C ASP A 57 -44.73 9.86 -7.01
N GLY A 58 -45.37 8.73 -7.32
CA GLY A 58 -44.70 7.51 -7.75
C GLY A 58 -43.90 7.71 -9.05
N LYS A 59 -44.46 8.42 -10.04
CA LYS A 59 -43.75 8.75 -11.29
C LYS A 59 -42.50 9.60 -11.04
N ILE A 60 -42.59 10.58 -10.13
CA ILE A 60 -41.44 11.40 -9.72
C ILE A 60 -40.39 10.53 -9.02
N ALA A 61 -40.80 9.68 -8.09
CA ALA A 61 -39.88 8.79 -7.36
C ALA A 61 -39.15 7.83 -8.32
N LEU A 62 -39.86 7.25 -9.28
CA LEU A 62 -39.28 6.38 -10.30
C LEU A 62 -38.27 7.14 -11.18
N ALA A 63 -38.63 8.33 -11.66
CA ALA A 63 -37.74 9.15 -12.50
C ALA A 63 -36.45 9.55 -11.76
N LEU A 64 -36.54 9.91 -10.47
CA LEU A 64 -35.37 10.21 -9.63
C LEU A 64 -34.49 8.98 -9.43
N ALA A 65 -35.07 7.80 -9.16
CA ALA A 65 -34.31 6.56 -9.00
C ALA A 65 -33.64 6.13 -10.32
N GLN A 66 -34.29 6.33 -11.47
CA GLN A 66 -33.70 6.08 -12.79
C GLN A 66 -32.55 7.05 -13.10
N GLN A 67 -32.69 8.33 -12.72
CA GLN A 67 -31.61 9.31 -12.85
C GLN A 67 -30.41 8.93 -11.97
N GLU A 68 -30.67 8.49 -10.74
CA GLU A 68 -29.64 7.98 -9.82
C GLU A 68 -28.89 6.78 -10.42
N LEU A 69 -29.61 5.81 -11.00
CA LEU A 69 -29.00 4.66 -11.67
C LEU A 69 -28.12 5.09 -12.84
N TRP A 70 -28.58 6.04 -13.64
CA TRP A 70 -27.80 6.59 -14.73
C TRP A 70 -26.50 7.23 -14.26
N LEU A 71 -26.53 8.00 -13.16
CA LEU A 71 -25.33 8.61 -12.56
C LEU A 71 -24.34 7.54 -12.07
N VAL A 72 -24.83 6.50 -11.38
CA VAL A 72 -23.97 5.40 -10.89
C VAL A 72 -23.34 4.64 -12.06
N ASN A 73 -24.09 4.38 -13.13
CA ASN A 73 -23.56 3.74 -14.34
C ASN A 73 -22.47 4.60 -14.99
N LYS A 74 -22.67 5.92 -15.06
CA LYS A 74 -21.66 6.85 -15.59
C LYS A 74 -20.38 6.88 -14.75
N ASP A 75 -20.50 6.87 -13.43
CA ASP A 75 -19.35 6.78 -12.54
C ASP A 75 -18.62 5.43 -12.67
N THR A 76 -19.37 4.36 -12.92
CA THR A 76 -18.82 3.01 -13.15
C THR A 76 -18.05 2.96 -14.47
N GLU A 77 -18.61 3.48 -15.55
CA GLU A 77 -17.94 3.58 -16.85
C GLU A 77 -16.60 4.34 -16.73
N ARG A 78 -16.63 5.53 -16.13
CA ARG A 78 -15.41 6.35 -15.90
C ARG A 78 -14.38 5.62 -15.06
N PHE A 79 -14.82 4.96 -13.99
CA PHE A 79 -13.92 4.18 -13.15
C PHE A 79 -13.28 3.02 -13.92
N MET A 80 -14.04 2.31 -14.74
CA MET A 80 -13.53 1.18 -15.52
C MET A 80 -12.52 1.60 -16.60
N GLU A 81 -12.73 2.76 -17.23
CA GLU A 81 -11.77 3.35 -18.18
C GLU A 81 -10.42 3.64 -17.51
N GLU A 82 -10.42 4.30 -16.36
CA GLU A 82 -9.19 4.63 -15.62
C GLU A 82 -8.55 3.40 -14.96
N ARG A 83 -9.37 2.42 -14.56
CA ARG A 83 -8.92 1.24 -13.82
C ARG A 83 -7.98 0.38 -14.66
N PHE A 84 -8.31 0.11 -15.92
CA PHE A 84 -7.56 -0.87 -16.71
C PHE A 84 -6.06 -0.53 -16.81
N GLU A 85 -5.74 0.72 -17.17
CA GLU A 85 -4.35 1.18 -17.27
C GLU A 85 -3.65 1.21 -15.91
N LYS A 86 -4.37 1.63 -14.87
CA LYS A 86 -3.84 1.71 -13.51
C LYS A 86 -3.57 0.32 -12.92
N GLU A 87 -4.47 -0.62 -13.09
CA GLU A 87 -4.31 -2.00 -12.63
C GLU A 87 -3.17 -2.70 -13.37
N PHE A 88 -3.07 -2.51 -14.69
CA PHE A 88 -1.97 -3.04 -15.48
C PHE A 88 -0.60 -2.52 -15.00
N SER A 89 -0.46 -1.20 -14.86
CA SER A 89 0.79 -0.57 -14.38
C SER A 89 1.15 -0.95 -12.94
N LEU A 90 0.14 -1.12 -12.07
CA LEU A 90 0.36 -1.62 -10.71
C LEU A 90 0.84 -3.08 -10.72
N HIS A 91 0.28 -3.95 -11.56
CA HIS A 91 0.73 -5.33 -11.68
C HIS A 91 2.16 -5.44 -12.22
N GLU A 92 2.49 -4.67 -13.25
CA GLU A 92 3.85 -4.59 -13.79
C GLU A 92 4.83 -4.11 -12.71
N SER A 93 4.52 -2.99 -12.05
CA SER A 93 5.35 -2.46 -10.98
C SER A 93 5.51 -3.45 -9.83
N LYS A 94 4.44 -4.16 -9.44
CA LYS A 94 4.50 -5.19 -8.40
C LYS A 94 5.52 -6.26 -8.75
N ARG A 95 5.46 -6.77 -9.98
CA ARG A 95 6.37 -7.81 -10.47
C ARG A 95 7.82 -7.34 -10.48
N GLU A 96 8.09 -6.12 -10.95
CA GLU A 96 9.43 -5.54 -10.93
C GLU A 96 10.00 -5.45 -9.50
N TRP A 97 9.19 -5.01 -8.54
CA TRP A 97 9.62 -4.92 -7.15
C TRP A 97 9.77 -6.30 -6.50
N GLU A 98 8.94 -7.28 -6.85
CA GLU A 98 9.07 -8.67 -6.40
C GLU A 98 10.36 -9.31 -6.91
N ASP A 99 10.67 -9.16 -8.20
CA ASP A 99 11.91 -9.66 -8.81
C ASP A 99 13.13 -8.99 -8.17
N LYS A 100 13.08 -7.67 -7.93
CA LYS A 100 14.12 -6.92 -7.24
C LYS A 100 14.30 -7.37 -5.79
N ALA A 101 13.20 -7.57 -5.06
CA ALA A 101 13.23 -8.05 -3.68
C ALA A 101 13.83 -9.46 -3.60
N ALA A 102 13.41 -10.37 -4.47
CA ALA A 102 13.94 -11.74 -4.54
C ALA A 102 15.44 -11.76 -4.85
N GLY A 103 15.89 -10.94 -5.81
CA GLY A 103 17.31 -10.81 -6.15
C GLY A 103 18.15 -10.26 -4.98
N LEU A 104 17.63 -9.27 -4.25
CA LEU A 104 18.31 -8.73 -3.07
C LEU A 104 18.34 -9.75 -1.93
N GLU A 105 17.22 -10.45 -1.68
CA GLU A 105 17.07 -11.47 -0.63
C GLU A 105 18.08 -12.61 -0.81
N ALA A 106 18.23 -13.11 -2.03
CA ALA A 106 19.22 -14.14 -2.36
C ALA A 106 20.68 -13.71 -2.09
N SER A 107 20.94 -12.40 -2.01
CA SER A 107 22.27 -11.84 -1.78
C SER A 107 22.53 -11.43 -0.32
N LEU A 108 21.53 -11.53 0.56
CA LEU A 108 21.63 -11.21 1.99
C LEU A 108 22.06 -12.43 2.79
N SER A 109 22.86 -12.24 3.84
CA SER A 109 23.18 -13.35 4.74
C SER A 109 22.00 -13.71 5.64
N LEU A 110 21.94 -14.99 6.05
CA LEU A 110 20.97 -15.47 7.04
C LEU A 110 20.98 -14.62 8.32
N LYS A 111 22.17 -14.24 8.80
CA LYS A 111 22.31 -13.41 10.00
C LYS A 111 21.68 -12.02 9.84
N ALA A 112 21.79 -11.41 8.65
CA ALA A 112 21.15 -10.13 8.36
C ALA A 112 19.61 -10.26 8.35
N LEU A 113 19.10 -11.33 7.76
CA LEU A 113 17.66 -11.62 7.72
C LEU A 113 17.10 -11.92 9.11
N GLU A 114 17.78 -12.75 9.91
CA GLU A 114 17.40 -13.04 11.30
C GLU A 114 17.34 -11.78 12.15
N LEU A 115 18.36 -10.92 12.05
CA LEU A 115 18.38 -9.65 12.76
C LEU A 115 17.23 -8.74 12.30
N TYR A 116 16.97 -8.68 10.99
CA TYR A 116 15.87 -7.91 10.45
C TYR A 116 14.53 -8.37 11.03
N TYR A 117 14.22 -9.67 11.00
CA TYR A 117 12.95 -10.19 11.49
C TYR A 117 12.79 -9.97 12.99
N LYS A 118 13.87 -10.18 13.77
CA LYS A 118 13.88 -9.89 15.21
C LYS A 118 13.56 -8.43 15.53
N VAL A 119 14.09 -7.49 14.75
CA VAL A 119 13.79 -6.06 14.93
C VAL A 119 12.37 -5.75 14.44
N LYS A 120 11.93 -6.35 13.32
CA LYS A 120 10.60 -6.13 12.71
C LYS A 120 9.46 -6.54 13.64
N GLU A 121 9.65 -7.54 14.50
CA GLU A 121 8.68 -7.95 15.54
C GLU A 121 8.29 -6.79 16.47
N ASN A 122 9.23 -5.91 16.77
CA ASN A 122 9.05 -4.83 17.74
C ASN A 122 8.91 -3.45 17.08
N VAL A 123 9.33 -3.32 15.82
CA VAL A 123 9.46 -2.04 15.12
C VAL A 123 9.02 -2.16 13.67
N GLU A 124 8.07 -1.34 13.24
CA GLU A 124 7.55 -1.39 11.87
C GLU A 124 8.62 -1.10 10.80
N ASN A 125 9.52 -0.13 11.05
CA ASN A 125 10.63 0.21 10.14
C ASN A 125 11.96 -0.22 10.78
N PRO A 126 12.41 -1.48 10.57
CA PRO A 126 13.56 -2.06 11.25
C PRO A 126 14.91 -1.57 10.73
N VAL A 127 14.98 -1.01 9.52
CA VAL A 127 16.23 -0.57 8.88
C VAL A 127 16.11 0.91 8.51
N VAL A 128 17.10 1.72 8.92
CA VAL A 128 17.09 3.18 8.72
C VAL A 128 18.48 3.72 8.43
N GLU A 129 18.52 4.84 7.72
CA GLU A 129 19.76 5.58 7.47
C GLU A 129 20.25 6.32 8.73
N VAL A 130 21.56 6.56 8.78
CA VAL A 130 22.17 7.52 9.70
C VAL A 130 22.39 8.86 8.99
N ARG A 131 21.81 9.95 9.52
CA ARG A 131 22.07 11.31 9.03
C ARG A 131 22.41 12.24 10.18
N ARG A 132 23.37 13.15 9.96
CA ARG A 132 23.83 14.12 10.97
C ARG A 132 24.11 13.44 12.33
N ARG A 133 24.81 12.29 12.31
CA ARG A 133 25.17 11.48 13.49
C ARG A 133 23.97 10.97 14.30
N SER A 134 22.78 10.91 13.70
CA SER A 134 21.53 10.54 14.37
C SER A 134 20.82 9.41 13.62
N CYS A 135 20.12 8.56 14.38
CA CYS A 135 19.28 7.51 13.83
C CYS A 135 18.03 8.13 13.18
N MET A 136 17.74 7.87 11.90
CA MET A 136 16.54 8.42 11.25
C MET A 136 15.22 7.71 11.64
N GLY A 137 15.28 6.73 12.54
CA GLY A 137 14.08 6.10 13.11
C GLY A 137 13.61 6.74 14.42
N CYS A 138 14.51 7.00 15.37
CA CYS A 138 14.19 7.66 16.64
C CYS A 138 14.66 9.11 16.74
N PHE A 139 15.41 9.60 15.75
CA PHE A 139 15.98 10.95 15.67
C PHE A 139 16.96 11.31 16.79
N LEU A 140 17.37 10.34 17.61
CA LEU A 140 18.36 10.54 18.66
C LEU A 140 19.80 10.41 18.13
N PRO A 141 20.75 11.17 18.70
CA PRO A 141 22.16 11.07 18.35
C PRO A 141 22.72 9.71 18.75
N LEU A 142 23.59 9.16 17.92
CA LEU A 142 24.24 7.88 18.19
C LEU A 142 25.42 8.07 19.15
N SER A 143 25.63 7.09 20.01
CA SER A 143 26.81 7.03 20.88
C SER A 143 28.11 7.02 20.06
N VAL A 144 29.20 7.52 20.64
CA VAL A 144 30.52 7.59 19.96
C VAL A 144 30.96 6.19 19.50
N ALA A 145 30.75 5.17 20.33
CA ALA A 145 31.08 3.79 20.01
C ALA A 145 30.28 3.25 18.80
N LYS A 146 28.98 3.56 18.70
CA LYS A 146 28.16 3.17 17.55
C LYS A 146 28.50 3.95 16.30
N MET A 147 28.76 5.25 16.43
CA MET A 147 29.23 6.07 15.32
C MET A 147 30.53 5.54 14.73
N GLU A 148 31.49 5.15 15.58
CA GLU A 148 32.72 4.50 15.12
C GLU A 148 32.46 3.14 14.47
N ALA A 149 31.60 2.31 15.06
CA ALA A 149 31.25 1.01 14.49
C ALA A 149 30.61 1.15 13.10
N TRP A 150 29.75 2.15 12.93
CA TRP A 150 29.11 2.50 11.67
C TRP A 150 30.13 3.06 10.66
N HIS A 151 30.99 3.99 11.06
CA HIS A 151 32.06 4.54 10.21
C HIS A 151 33.09 3.50 9.77
N LYS A 152 33.47 2.57 10.67
CA LYS A 152 34.35 1.42 10.37
C LYS A 152 33.69 0.40 9.45
N GLY A 153 32.42 0.62 9.09
CA GLY A 153 31.70 -0.10 8.09
C GLY A 153 31.28 -1.51 8.51
N LYS A 154 31.18 -1.76 9.83
CA LYS A 154 30.71 -3.05 10.36
C LYS A 154 29.40 -3.45 9.66
N PRO A 155 29.22 -4.75 9.35
CA PRO A 155 28.16 -5.18 8.43
C PRO A 155 26.75 -4.92 8.97
N LEU A 156 26.55 -5.06 10.28
CA LEU A 156 25.26 -4.87 10.95
C LEU A 156 25.48 -4.08 12.24
N VAL A 157 25.06 -2.82 12.26
CA VAL A 157 25.10 -1.94 13.44
C VAL A 157 23.66 -1.61 13.82
N THR A 158 23.33 -1.65 15.10
CA THR A 158 22.00 -1.28 15.61
C THR A 158 22.04 -0.02 16.47
N CYS A 159 20.95 0.74 16.46
CA CYS A 159 20.73 1.88 17.34
C CYS A 159 20.62 1.43 18.81
N ASP A 160 21.29 2.14 19.72
CA ASP A 160 21.23 1.86 21.16
C ASP A 160 19.83 2.14 21.74
N GLU A 161 19.15 3.15 21.20
CA GLU A 161 17.88 3.65 21.74
C GLU A 161 16.66 2.87 21.24
N CYS A 162 16.61 2.58 19.93
CA CYS A 162 15.42 1.97 19.32
C CYS A 162 15.68 0.62 18.66
N GLY A 163 16.91 0.09 18.74
CA GLY A 163 17.25 -1.24 18.22
C GLY A 163 17.28 -1.38 16.70
N ARG A 164 16.88 -0.35 15.93
CA ARG A 164 16.88 -0.38 14.45
C ARG A 164 18.27 -0.61 13.87
N ILE A 165 18.33 -1.31 12.75
CA ILE A 165 19.54 -1.54 11.96
C ILE A 165 19.90 -0.25 11.23
N LEU A 166 21.16 0.16 11.37
CA LEU A 166 21.71 1.40 10.89
C LEU A 166 22.49 1.19 9.59
N VAL A 167 22.23 2.07 8.63
CA VAL A 167 22.79 2.06 7.28
C VAL A 167 23.51 3.35 7.01
#